data_AF-A0AAD7YUL3-F1
#
_entry.id   AF-A0AAD7YUL3-F1
#
_cell.length_a   1.000
_cell.length_b   1.000
_cell.length_c   1.000
_cell.angle_alpha   90.00
_cell.angle_beta   90.00
_cell.angle_gamma   90.00
#
_symmetry.space_group_name_H-M   'P 1'
#
loop_
_entity.id
_entity.type
_entity.pdbx_description
1 polymer ?
#
loop_
_entity_poly.entity_id
_entity_poly.type
_entity_poly.pdbx_seq_one_letter_code
_entity_poly.pdbx_strand_id
1 'polypeptide(L)'
;MIGKKKSRCRQRLHVLPFQVHLSNIRGLHSNLPAVHHHLETDKPHLLFLTETQIRCPSDAAYLNYPGYSLEHHFLQRAGVCVYVRNDICCQRLRHLEDPSFSTLWLLVDTGMDKIVYACVYRSHSGDQETTRLFDHLSEAADTALHRHPDAQLVALGDFNACHQDWLFPYQRTDYAGRQARNFAVSMGLSQLVRQATRVPDVDGHTANCLDLLLTTDPDRCIVTVSSPLGTSDHCLVKSVTSFSPPDCDSRGERRMWRYKSADWDEMRHFFASYPWQQVCFSSENPSSCAEAISDVVRQAMEYYIPHSDVPVGSSARPWFNADCAEAEKRKHSAFLSWVDARDRKAPDLSSKKRAFNHAAKSYKKALRKARFDRISHIGQKLSAQPSGSRAFWSLAKSVEANFCRPTLPPLVRPDGTLAHTAREKAGLFASLFAHNSRLDTGSATPPILPHCGTSMPKRLFSRHVRPSCLLY
;
A
#
# COMPACT_ATOMS: atom_id res chain seq x y z
N MET A 1 -22.38 -23.10 37.29
CA MET A 1 -21.85 -21.72 37.24
C MET A 1 -20.35 -21.76 37.49
N ILE A 2 -19.55 -21.24 36.56
CA ILE A 2 -18.25 -20.56 36.70
C ILE A 2 -17.78 -20.32 35.26
N GLY A 3 -18.07 -19.13 34.74
CA GLY A 3 -17.68 -18.71 33.40
C GLY A 3 -16.19 -18.40 33.36
N LYS A 4 -15.44 -19.14 32.53
CA LYS A 4 -14.06 -18.78 32.18
C LYS A 4 -14.10 -17.56 31.26
N LYS A 5 -13.77 -16.39 31.81
CA LYS A 5 -13.47 -15.17 31.04
C LYS A 5 -12.29 -15.47 30.09
N LYS A 6 -12.57 -15.60 28.79
CA LYS A 6 -11.53 -15.52 27.75
C LYS A 6 -10.99 -14.09 27.74
N SER A 7 -9.73 -13.92 28.14
CA SER A 7 -9.02 -12.65 27.97
C SER A 7 -8.85 -12.37 26.47
N ARG A 8 -9.50 -11.31 25.97
CA ARG A 8 -9.27 -10.75 24.64
C ARG A 8 -7.78 -10.39 24.50
N CYS A 9 -7.05 -11.17 23.72
CA CYS A 9 -5.72 -10.81 23.25
C CYS A 9 -5.89 -9.66 22.25
N ARG A 10 -5.54 -8.43 22.64
CA ARG A 10 -5.44 -7.28 21.73
C ARG A 10 -4.31 -7.55 20.73
N GLN A 11 -4.64 -8.10 19.57
CA GLN A 11 -3.72 -8.14 18.44
C GLN A 11 -3.55 -6.71 17.91
N ARG A 12 -2.29 -6.24 17.84
CA ARG A 12 -1.94 -4.99 17.18
C ARG A 12 -2.21 -5.16 15.68
N LEU A 13 -3.28 -4.54 15.21
CA LEU A 13 -3.54 -4.29 13.80
C LEU A 13 -2.30 -3.61 13.20
N HIS A 14 -1.68 -4.25 12.21
CA HIS A 14 -0.68 -3.60 11.39
C HIS A 14 -1.40 -2.61 10.48
N VAL A 15 -1.63 -1.40 10.99
CA VAL A 15 -2.00 -0.23 10.20
C VAL A 15 -0.85 0.01 9.23
N LEU A 16 -1.12 -0.06 7.91
CA LEU A 16 -0.18 0.47 6.93
C LEU A 16 -0.48 1.96 6.80
N PRO A 17 0.44 2.85 7.25
CA PRO A 17 0.22 4.28 7.15
C PRO A 17 0.33 4.71 5.69
N PHE A 18 -0.69 5.40 5.19
CA PHE A 18 -0.67 6.02 3.87
C PHE A 18 -0.36 7.51 4.03
N GLN A 19 0.75 7.92 3.45
CA GLN A 19 1.34 9.24 3.65
C GLN A 19 1.07 10.11 2.43
N VAL A 20 0.36 11.22 2.65
CA VAL A 20 0.03 12.23 1.64
C VAL A 20 0.58 13.56 2.09
N HIS A 21 1.40 14.18 1.26
CA HIS A 21 2.02 15.47 1.55
C HIS A 21 1.48 16.54 0.59
N LEU A 22 1.30 17.76 1.08
CA LEU A 22 0.84 18.93 0.32
C LEU A 22 1.74 20.14 0.63
N SER A 23 2.17 20.86 -0.40
CA SER A 23 2.83 22.15 -0.26
C SER A 23 2.52 23.06 -1.43
N ASN A 24 2.21 24.33 -1.17
CA ASN A 24 2.42 25.35 -2.19
C ASN A 24 3.94 25.57 -2.34
N ILE A 25 4.44 25.43 -3.58
CA ILE A 25 5.89 25.44 -3.87
C ILE A 25 6.40 26.78 -4.41
N ARG A 26 5.50 27.73 -4.72
CA ARG A 26 5.85 29.06 -5.26
C ARG A 26 6.88 29.02 -6.39
N GLY A 27 6.62 28.19 -7.40
CA GLY A 27 7.53 27.95 -8.51
C GLY A 27 8.33 26.65 -8.33
N LEU A 28 8.01 25.66 -9.15
CA LEU A 28 8.63 24.33 -9.05
C LEU A 28 10.08 24.32 -9.53
N HIS A 29 10.43 25.13 -10.54
CA HIS A 29 11.77 25.13 -11.12
C HIS A 29 12.89 25.47 -10.13
N SER A 30 12.71 26.50 -9.30
CA SER A 30 13.70 26.92 -8.30
C SER A 30 13.79 25.96 -7.13
N ASN A 31 12.68 25.29 -6.78
CA ASN A 31 12.57 24.42 -5.62
C ASN A 31 12.69 22.92 -5.96
N LEU A 32 12.94 22.57 -7.21
CA LEU A 32 13.02 21.18 -7.68
C LEU A 32 14.04 20.34 -6.89
N PRO A 33 15.26 20.82 -6.56
CA PRO A 33 16.20 20.04 -5.76
C PRO A 33 15.66 19.69 -4.36
N ALA A 34 14.92 20.62 -3.74
CA ALA A 34 14.31 20.40 -2.44
C ALA A 34 13.16 19.38 -2.51
N VAL A 35 12.36 19.45 -3.58
CA VAL A 35 11.30 18.46 -3.86
C VAL A 35 11.89 17.07 -4.06
N HIS A 36 12.93 16.93 -4.88
CA HIS A 36 13.60 15.65 -5.12
C HIS A 36 14.23 15.09 -3.84
N HIS A 37 14.88 15.93 -3.04
CA HIS A 37 15.42 15.52 -1.75
C HIS A 37 14.32 15.01 -0.80
N HIS A 38 13.16 15.66 -0.78
CA HIS A 38 12.00 15.24 0.00
C HIS A 38 11.42 13.90 -0.47
N LEU A 39 11.30 13.70 -1.79
CA LEU A 39 10.86 12.42 -2.37
C LEU A 39 11.82 11.27 -2.03
N GLU A 40 13.12 11.56 -1.92
CA GLU A 40 14.16 10.58 -1.55
C GLU A 40 14.14 10.21 -0.07
N THR A 41 13.98 11.20 0.81
CA THR A 41 14.12 11.05 2.27
C THR A 41 12.84 10.56 2.93
N ASP A 42 11.73 11.24 2.69
CA ASP A 42 10.46 10.97 3.35
C ASP A 42 9.61 9.93 2.61
N LYS A 43 9.85 9.77 1.30
CA LYS A 43 9.19 8.78 0.42
C LYS A 43 7.65 8.73 0.53
N PRO A 44 6.94 9.88 0.43
CA PRO A 44 5.48 9.91 0.50
C PRO A 44 4.82 9.03 -0.56
N HIS A 45 3.57 8.64 -0.34
CA HIS A 45 2.80 7.89 -1.34
C HIS A 45 2.27 8.85 -2.42
N LEU A 46 1.81 10.03 -2.00
CA LEU A 46 1.39 11.13 -2.84
C LEU A 46 2.02 12.43 -2.33
N LEU A 47 2.60 13.22 -3.23
CA LEU A 47 3.03 14.59 -2.95
C LEU A 47 2.33 15.54 -3.90
N PHE A 48 1.42 16.35 -3.38
CA PHE A 48 0.70 17.38 -4.09
C PHE A 48 1.45 18.71 -3.99
N LEU A 49 1.65 19.36 -5.13
CA LEU A 49 2.27 20.68 -5.21
C LEU A 49 1.33 21.65 -5.91
N THR A 50 1.12 22.80 -5.30
CA THR A 50 0.35 23.91 -5.86
C THR A 50 1.28 25.08 -6.21
N GLU A 51 0.81 25.97 -7.09
CA GLU A 51 1.56 27.13 -7.58
C GLU A 51 2.89 26.73 -8.25
N THR A 52 2.84 25.76 -9.18
CA THR A 52 4.04 25.28 -9.88
C THR A 52 4.63 26.32 -10.83
N GLN A 53 3.80 27.22 -11.35
CA GLN A 53 4.14 28.35 -12.24
C GLN A 53 4.91 27.95 -13.53
N ILE A 54 4.80 26.69 -13.94
CA ILE A 54 5.43 26.19 -15.17
C ILE A 54 4.54 26.57 -16.35
N ARG A 55 5.11 27.25 -17.34
CA ARG A 55 4.45 27.44 -18.64
C ARG A 55 4.62 26.14 -19.43
N CYS A 56 3.54 25.66 -20.05
CA CYS A 56 3.47 24.46 -20.89
C CYS A 56 4.86 23.98 -21.36
N PRO A 57 5.48 23.02 -20.65
CA PRO A 57 6.86 22.66 -20.90
C PRO A 57 6.94 21.85 -22.19
N SER A 58 7.80 22.25 -23.12
CA SER A 58 8.07 21.47 -24.34
C SER A 58 8.71 20.10 -24.01
N ASP A 59 9.39 20.01 -22.86
CA ASP A 59 9.93 18.78 -22.28
C ASP A 59 9.75 18.82 -20.76
N ALA A 60 8.99 17.89 -20.20
CA ALA A 60 8.76 17.75 -18.75
C ALA A 60 9.69 16.71 -18.11
N ALA A 61 10.63 16.10 -18.86
CA ALA A 61 11.43 14.98 -18.38
C ALA A 61 12.32 15.34 -17.17
N TYR A 62 12.79 16.59 -17.08
CA TYR A 62 13.61 17.06 -15.96
C TYR A 62 12.85 17.10 -14.63
N LEU A 63 11.51 17.09 -14.64
CA LEU A 63 10.67 17.03 -13.45
C LEU A 63 10.47 15.60 -12.93
N ASN A 64 10.84 14.59 -13.71
CA ASN A 64 10.64 13.20 -13.33
C ASN A 64 11.64 12.77 -12.26
N TYR A 65 11.15 12.02 -11.27
CA TYR A 65 11.97 11.43 -10.22
C TYR A 65 11.81 9.90 -10.21
N PRO A 66 12.90 9.11 -10.17
CA PRO A 66 12.82 7.66 -10.19
C PRO A 66 11.93 7.08 -9.08
N GLY A 67 11.01 6.19 -9.46
CA GLY A 67 10.06 5.59 -8.52
C GLY A 67 8.77 6.38 -8.31
N TYR A 68 8.61 7.54 -8.97
CA TYR A 68 7.39 8.32 -8.99
C TYR A 68 6.92 8.62 -10.41
N SER A 69 5.61 8.66 -10.57
CA SER A 69 4.90 9.10 -11.76
C SER A 69 4.38 10.52 -11.52
N LEU A 70 4.63 11.43 -12.46
CA LEU A 70 4.20 12.81 -12.36
C LEU A 70 2.91 13.03 -13.16
N GLU A 71 1.85 13.47 -12.49
CA GLU A 71 0.64 13.98 -13.13
C GLU A 71 0.54 15.49 -12.89
N HIS A 72 0.19 16.25 -13.93
CA HIS A 72 0.25 17.71 -13.84
C HIS A 72 -0.84 18.43 -14.63
N HIS A 73 -1.20 19.61 -14.14
CA HIS A 73 -1.97 20.63 -14.84
C HIS A 73 -1.21 21.95 -14.69
N PHE A 74 -0.28 22.21 -15.62
CA PHE A 74 0.62 23.36 -15.55
C PHE A 74 -0.01 24.61 -16.17
N LEU A 75 0.09 25.73 -15.46
CA LEU A 75 -0.45 27.02 -15.88
C LEU A 75 0.54 28.14 -15.56
N GLN A 76 0.56 29.17 -16.40
CA GLN A 76 1.38 30.35 -16.17
C GLN A 76 0.85 31.13 -14.95
N ARG A 77 1.69 31.36 -13.93
CA ARG A 77 1.33 31.99 -12.63
C ARG A 77 0.36 31.18 -11.75
N ALA A 78 0.13 29.91 -12.10
CA ALA A 78 -0.73 29.01 -11.34
C ALA A 78 -0.25 27.57 -11.55
N GLY A 79 -1.17 26.60 -11.45
CA GLY A 79 -0.90 25.21 -11.80
C GLY A 79 -0.64 24.31 -10.61
N VAL A 80 -0.95 23.04 -10.83
CA VAL A 80 -0.89 21.97 -9.82
C VAL A 80 -0.19 20.76 -10.40
N CYS A 81 0.53 20.01 -9.56
CA CYS A 81 1.01 18.70 -9.92
C CYS A 81 1.00 17.75 -8.73
N VAL A 82 1.14 16.47 -9.03
CA VAL A 82 1.21 15.41 -8.04
C VAL A 82 2.30 14.41 -8.45
N TYR A 83 3.16 14.08 -7.50
CA TYR A 83 4.06 12.94 -7.60
C TYR A 83 3.40 11.74 -6.94
N VAL A 84 3.13 10.71 -7.72
CA VAL A 84 2.53 9.45 -7.26
C VAL A 84 3.59 8.36 -7.22
N ARG A 85 3.76 7.69 -6.08
CA ARG A 85 4.72 6.60 -5.98
C ARG A 85 4.29 5.42 -6.85
N ASN A 86 5.21 4.82 -7.60
CA ASN A 86 4.89 3.80 -8.63
C ASN A 86 4.25 2.51 -8.10
N ASP A 87 4.26 2.27 -6.79
CA ASP A 87 3.59 1.15 -6.14
C ASP A 87 2.11 1.44 -5.77
N ILE A 88 1.65 2.67 -5.97
CA ILE A 88 0.27 3.10 -5.73
C ILE A 88 -0.54 3.05 -7.02
N CYS A 89 -1.78 2.58 -6.92
CA CYS A 89 -2.72 2.65 -8.01
C CYS A 89 -3.43 4.00 -8.00
N CYS A 90 -3.20 4.79 -9.04
CA CYS A 90 -3.92 6.04 -9.26
C CYS A 90 -4.45 6.11 -10.69
N GLN A 91 -5.62 6.71 -10.85
CA GLN A 91 -6.18 7.10 -12.12
C GLN A 91 -6.53 8.58 -12.07
N ARG A 92 -6.03 9.36 -13.04
CA ARG A 92 -6.40 10.76 -13.16
C ARG A 92 -7.75 10.91 -13.85
N LEU A 93 -8.66 11.67 -13.23
CA LEU A 93 -10.02 11.89 -13.70
C LEU A 93 -10.10 13.17 -14.53
N ARG A 94 -9.46 13.16 -15.71
CA ARG A 94 -9.37 14.34 -16.60
C ARG A 94 -10.73 14.90 -17.07
N HIS A 95 -11.76 14.07 -17.07
CA HIS A 95 -13.12 14.47 -17.45
C HIS A 95 -13.80 15.39 -16.43
N LEU A 96 -13.23 15.51 -15.22
CA LEU A 96 -13.69 16.40 -14.15
C LEU A 96 -12.89 17.70 -14.08
N GLU A 97 -11.86 17.86 -14.92
CA GLU A 97 -10.96 19.02 -14.88
C GLU A 97 -11.41 20.06 -15.92
N ASP A 98 -11.64 21.30 -15.49
CA ASP A 98 -11.83 22.46 -16.38
C ASP A 98 -10.50 23.18 -16.63
N PRO A 99 -10.11 23.47 -17.90
CA PRO A 99 -8.89 24.21 -18.23
C PRO A 99 -8.79 25.61 -17.61
N SER A 100 -9.92 26.22 -17.26
CA SER A 100 -9.98 27.56 -16.66
C SER A 100 -9.54 27.56 -15.20
N PHE A 101 -9.57 26.40 -14.54
CA PHE A 101 -9.25 26.26 -13.13
C PHE A 101 -7.97 25.44 -12.90
N SER A 102 -7.19 25.82 -11.89
CA SER A 102 -6.03 25.03 -11.46
C SER A 102 -6.47 23.89 -10.55
N THR A 103 -7.17 22.91 -11.13
CA THR A 103 -7.63 21.71 -10.42
C THR A 103 -7.05 20.43 -11.05
N LEU A 104 -6.87 19.41 -10.23
CA LEU A 104 -6.44 18.08 -10.65
C LEU A 104 -7.16 17.03 -9.81
N TRP A 105 -7.77 16.05 -10.47
CA TRP A 105 -8.57 15.01 -9.81
C TRP A 105 -7.92 13.64 -9.96
N LEU A 106 -7.76 12.92 -8.85
CA LEU A 106 -7.18 11.57 -8.81
C LEU A 106 -8.10 10.62 -8.06
N LEU A 107 -8.38 9.48 -8.67
CA LEU A 107 -8.90 8.31 -7.98
C LEU A 107 -7.71 7.45 -7.55
N VAL A 108 -7.55 7.25 -6.25
CA VAL A 108 -6.51 6.41 -5.66
C VAL A 108 -7.15 5.18 -5.06
N ASP A 109 -6.72 4.01 -5.51
CA ASP A 109 -7.19 2.74 -4.99
C ASP A 109 -6.10 2.11 -4.13
N THR A 110 -6.37 2.04 -2.84
CA THR A 110 -5.44 1.48 -1.83
C THR A 110 -5.55 -0.04 -1.71
N GLY A 111 -6.47 -0.66 -2.46
CA GLY A 111 -6.87 -2.06 -2.34
C GLY A 111 -7.84 -2.34 -1.18
N MET A 112 -8.02 -1.37 -0.27
CA MET A 112 -8.95 -1.43 0.84
C MET A 112 -10.11 -0.47 0.60
N ASP A 113 -9.78 0.80 0.39
CA ASP A 113 -10.72 1.85 0.06
C ASP A 113 -10.29 2.59 -1.21
N LYS A 114 -11.29 3.16 -1.88
CA LYS A 114 -11.10 4.13 -2.95
C LYS A 114 -11.15 5.53 -2.36
N ILE A 115 -10.19 6.37 -2.73
CA ILE A 115 -10.12 7.75 -2.28
C ILE A 115 -10.04 8.65 -3.51
N VAL A 116 -10.99 9.57 -3.63
CA VAL A 116 -10.97 10.63 -4.64
C VAL A 116 -10.28 11.85 -4.03
N TYR A 117 -9.13 12.22 -4.60
CA TYR A 117 -8.41 13.43 -4.26
C TYR A 117 -8.72 14.54 -5.28
N ALA A 118 -9.12 15.70 -4.78
CA ALA A 118 -9.20 16.94 -5.54
C ALA A 118 -8.07 17.86 -5.08
N CYS A 119 -7.07 18.08 -5.95
CA CYS A 119 -6.03 19.07 -5.72
C CYS A 119 -6.47 20.42 -6.31
N VAL A 120 -6.57 21.45 -5.48
CA VAL A 120 -7.11 22.76 -5.87
C VAL A 120 -6.10 23.86 -5.59
N TYR A 121 -5.84 24.70 -6.58
CA TYR A 121 -5.20 26.00 -6.39
C TYR A 121 -6.15 27.11 -6.83
N ARG A 122 -6.50 27.99 -5.90
CA ARG A 122 -7.30 29.18 -6.20
C ARG A 122 -6.39 30.41 -6.21
N SER A 123 -6.33 31.12 -7.34
CA SER A 123 -5.68 32.43 -7.41
C SER A 123 -6.54 33.50 -6.72
N HIS A 124 -5.98 34.70 -6.48
CA HIS A 124 -6.71 35.84 -5.91
C HIS A 124 -7.70 36.49 -6.91
N SER A 125 -8.45 35.67 -7.65
CA SER A 125 -9.45 36.10 -8.63
C SER A 125 -10.69 36.71 -7.96
N GLY A 126 -11.53 37.38 -8.73
CA GLY A 126 -12.74 38.04 -8.20
C GLY A 126 -13.77 37.05 -7.64
N ASP A 127 -14.77 37.58 -6.94
CA ASP A 127 -15.83 36.78 -6.30
C ASP A 127 -16.57 35.88 -7.31
N GLN A 128 -16.84 36.39 -8.53
CA GLN A 128 -17.55 35.64 -9.57
C GLN A 128 -16.80 34.36 -10.02
N GLU A 129 -15.48 34.45 -10.17
CA GLU A 129 -14.63 33.29 -10.53
C GLU A 129 -14.53 32.31 -9.37
N THR A 130 -14.58 32.82 -8.15
CA THR A 130 -14.60 32.00 -6.94
C THR A 130 -15.88 31.17 -6.88
N THR A 131 -17.04 31.77 -7.16
CA THR A 131 -18.31 31.05 -7.24
C THR A 131 -18.27 29.96 -8.30
N ARG A 132 -17.82 30.29 -9.52
CA ARG A 132 -17.71 29.31 -10.62
C ARG A 132 -16.81 28.14 -10.28
N LEU A 133 -15.69 28.39 -9.59
CA LEU A 133 -14.79 27.34 -9.13
C LEU A 133 -15.50 26.40 -8.14
N PHE A 134 -16.19 26.92 -7.13
CA PHE A 134 -16.85 26.07 -6.13
C PHE A 134 -18.10 25.35 -6.67
N ASP A 135 -18.83 25.97 -7.59
CA ASP A 135 -19.94 25.31 -8.31
C ASP A 135 -19.39 24.12 -9.12
N HIS A 136 -18.31 24.34 -9.87
CA HIS A 136 -17.64 23.29 -10.64
C HIS A 136 -17.07 22.18 -9.73
N LEU A 137 -16.43 22.53 -8.61
CA LEU A 137 -15.93 21.54 -7.64
C LEU A 137 -17.06 20.70 -7.05
N SER A 138 -18.23 21.29 -6.82
CA SER A 138 -19.41 20.57 -6.32
C SER A 138 -19.93 19.58 -7.36
N GLU A 139 -20.13 20.03 -8.61
CA GLU A 139 -20.60 19.17 -9.71
C GLU A 139 -19.62 18.04 -10.03
N ALA A 140 -18.31 18.33 -10.02
CA ALA A 140 -17.25 17.35 -10.23
C ALA A 140 -17.20 16.33 -9.08
N ALA A 141 -17.35 16.78 -7.83
CA ALA A 141 -17.43 15.90 -6.66
C ALA A 141 -18.66 14.97 -6.76
N ASP A 142 -19.83 15.51 -7.08
CA ASP A 142 -21.06 14.73 -7.25
C ASP A 142 -20.91 13.69 -8.36
N THR A 143 -20.33 14.07 -9.50
CA THR A 143 -20.07 13.15 -10.61
C THR A 143 -19.10 12.04 -10.21
N ALA A 144 -18.04 12.37 -9.45
CA ALA A 144 -17.07 11.41 -8.97
C ALA A 144 -17.70 10.42 -7.97
N LEU A 145 -18.47 10.92 -7.02
CA LEU A 145 -19.16 10.12 -6.00
C LEU A 145 -20.30 9.29 -6.60
N HIS A 146 -20.97 9.77 -7.65
CA HIS A 146 -21.98 8.96 -8.35
C HIS A 146 -21.36 7.74 -9.04
N ARG A 147 -20.16 7.88 -9.61
CA ARG A 147 -19.41 6.77 -10.21
C ARG A 147 -18.77 5.86 -9.17
N HIS A 148 -18.44 6.40 -8.01
CA HIS A 148 -17.76 5.70 -6.92
C HIS A 148 -18.41 6.03 -5.57
N PRO A 149 -19.59 5.45 -5.26
CA PRO A 149 -20.39 5.83 -4.08
C PRO A 149 -19.69 5.50 -2.75
N ASP A 150 -18.85 4.47 -2.73
CA ASP A 150 -18.09 4.07 -1.53
C ASP A 150 -16.74 4.80 -1.40
N ALA A 151 -16.43 5.74 -2.29
CA ALA A 151 -15.15 6.42 -2.26
C ALA A 151 -15.13 7.58 -1.26
N GLN A 152 -14.03 7.68 -0.51
CA GLN A 152 -13.76 8.82 0.36
C GLN A 152 -13.38 10.03 -0.49
N LEU A 153 -14.04 11.17 -0.30
CA LEU A 153 -13.62 12.43 -0.90
C LEU A 153 -12.61 13.17 0.00
N VAL A 154 -11.50 13.59 -0.59
CA VAL A 154 -10.48 14.44 0.02
C VAL A 154 -10.18 15.62 -0.91
N ALA A 155 -10.52 16.84 -0.50
CA ALA A 155 -10.13 18.05 -1.21
C ALA A 155 -8.96 18.71 -0.48
N LEU A 156 -7.87 18.97 -1.19
CA LEU A 156 -6.65 19.53 -0.62
C LEU A 156 -6.01 20.52 -1.56
N GLY A 157 -5.27 21.49 -1.02
CA GLY A 157 -4.55 22.48 -1.80
C GLY A 157 -4.58 23.86 -1.18
N ASP A 158 -4.18 24.87 -1.95
CA ASP A 158 -4.20 26.27 -1.52
C ASP A 158 -5.47 26.95 -2.05
N PHE A 159 -6.42 27.14 -1.15
CA PHE A 159 -7.71 27.72 -1.47
C PHE A 159 -7.71 29.25 -1.42
N ASN A 160 -6.65 29.88 -0.88
CA ASN A 160 -6.61 31.33 -0.64
C ASN A 160 -7.95 31.88 -0.08
N ALA A 161 -8.52 31.16 0.89
CA ALA A 161 -9.88 31.39 1.39
C ALA A 161 -9.85 31.49 2.92
N CYS A 162 -10.37 32.58 3.47
CA CYS A 162 -10.31 32.84 4.90
C CYS A 162 -11.65 32.63 5.59
N HIS A 163 -11.72 31.70 6.55
CA HIS A 163 -12.93 31.44 7.34
C HIS A 163 -12.62 31.36 8.85
N GLN A 164 -13.35 32.15 9.66
CA GLN A 164 -13.12 32.29 11.11
C GLN A 164 -13.17 30.93 11.89
N ASP A 165 -14.08 30.03 11.53
CA ASP A 165 -14.22 28.72 12.19
C ASP A 165 -13.11 27.72 11.84
N TRP A 166 -12.33 27.98 10.78
CA TRP A 166 -11.27 27.09 10.30
C TRP A 166 -9.88 27.64 10.60
N LEU A 167 -9.72 28.97 10.59
CA LEU A 167 -8.42 29.62 10.58
C LEU A 167 -8.18 30.44 11.84
N PHE A 168 -7.30 29.94 12.70
CA PHE A 168 -6.70 30.75 13.76
C PHE A 168 -5.42 31.41 13.21
N PRO A 169 -5.20 32.74 13.35
CA PRO A 169 -5.90 33.72 14.19
C PRO A 169 -6.91 34.62 13.45
N TYR A 170 -7.34 34.28 12.23
CA TYR A 170 -8.21 35.14 11.43
C TYR A 170 -9.57 35.37 12.09
N GLN A 171 -9.91 36.64 12.32
CA GLN A 171 -11.22 37.04 12.86
C GLN A 171 -12.25 37.39 11.79
N ARG A 172 -11.90 37.31 10.51
CA ARG A 172 -12.76 37.73 9.39
C ARG A 172 -12.91 36.61 8.37
N THR A 173 -14.16 36.34 8.01
CA THR A 173 -14.51 35.43 6.92
C THR A 173 -14.68 36.23 5.62
N ASP A 174 -13.89 35.90 4.60
CA ASP A 174 -14.00 36.49 3.26
C ASP A 174 -15.05 35.74 2.39
N TYR A 175 -15.28 36.23 1.16
CA TYR A 175 -16.25 35.60 0.25
C TYR A 175 -15.83 34.16 -0.11
N ALA A 176 -14.54 33.97 -0.41
CA ALA A 176 -13.98 32.67 -0.75
C ALA A 176 -14.11 31.65 0.39
N GLY A 177 -13.91 32.07 1.64
CA GLY A 177 -14.07 31.26 2.84
C GLY A 177 -15.52 30.86 3.09
N ARG A 178 -16.49 31.74 2.78
CA ARG A 178 -17.91 31.35 2.79
C ARG A 178 -18.21 30.29 1.75
N GLN A 179 -17.73 30.46 0.52
CA GLN A 179 -17.95 29.47 -0.55
C GLN A 179 -17.26 28.14 -0.26
N ALA A 180 -16.02 28.16 0.23
CA ALA A 180 -15.29 26.97 0.66
C ALA A 180 -16.02 26.22 1.77
N ARG A 181 -16.57 26.95 2.76
CA ARG A 181 -17.39 26.35 3.82
C ARG A 181 -18.68 25.77 3.29
N ASN A 182 -19.38 26.45 2.39
CA ASN A 182 -20.60 25.94 1.80
C ASN A 182 -20.35 24.63 1.05
N PHE A 183 -19.27 24.57 0.25
CA PHE A 183 -18.82 23.35 -0.42
C PHE A 183 -18.47 22.24 0.58
N ALA A 184 -17.75 22.55 1.66
CA ALA A 184 -17.42 21.55 2.65
C ALA A 184 -18.66 21.01 3.36
N VAL A 185 -19.63 21.87 3.70
CA VAL A 185 -20.87 21.45 4.35
C VAL A 185 -21.75 20.62 3.41
N SER A 186 -21.88 21.01 2.13
CA SER A 186 -22.68 20.27 1.17
C SER A 186 -22.15 18.86 0.92
N MET A 187 -20.83 18.69 0.91
CA MET A 187 -20.15 17.42 0.68
C MET A 187 -19.81 16.65 1.96
N GLY A 188 -20.24 17.12 3.14
CA GLY A 188 -19.94 16.48 4.42
C GLY A 188 -18.45 16.44 4.79
N LEU A 189 -17.67 17.40 4.31
CA LEU A 189 -16.23 17.49 4.52
C LEU A 189 -15.87 18.23 5.81
N SER A 190 -14.87 17.69 6.52
CA SER A 190 -14.27 18.28 7.71
C SER A 190 -12.84 18.75 7.43
N GLN A 191 -12.52 19.97 7.86
CA GLN A 191 -11.20 20.57 7.74
C GLN A 191 -10.24 20.08 8.83
N LEU A 192 -9.08 19.55 8.44
CA LEU A 192 -8.11 18.96 9.38
C LEU A 192 -6.94 19.87 9.77
N VAL A 193 -6.55 20.82 8.91
CA VAL A 193 -5.43 21.72 9.21
C VAL A 193 -5.89 22.80 10.18
N ARG A 194 -5.22 22.91 11.34
CA ARG A 194 -5.53 23.87 12.41
C ARG A 194 -4.38 24.84 12.74
N GLN A 195 -3.27 24.75 12.00
CA GLN A 195 -2.06 25.54 12.23
C GLN A 195 -1.82 26.45 11.03
N ALA A 196 -1.13 27.58 11.22
CA ALA A 196 -0.74 28.44 10.12
C ALA A 196 0.15 27.67 9.12
N THR A 197 -0.19 27.77 7.84
CA THR A 197 0.53 27.09 6.75
C THR A 197 1.33 28.05 5.89
N ARG A 198 1.03 29.35 5.90
CA ARG A 198 1.84 30.38 5.26
C ARG A 198 2.49 31.23 6.32
N VAL A 199 3.81 31.28 6.32
CA VAL A 199 4.64 32.07 7.22
C VAL A 199 5.40 33.10 6.36
N PRO A 200 4.89 34.34 6.24
CA PRO A 200 5.52 35.34 5.39
C PRO A 200 6.87 35.80 5.93
N ASP A 201 7.84 36.01 5.04
CA ASP A 201 9.21 36.47 5.37
C ASP A 201 9.30 37.97 5.69
N VAL A 202 8.17 38.69 5.70
CA VAL A 202 8.09 40.14 5.92
C VAL A 202 7.64 40.42 7.35
N ASP A 203 8.47 41.16 8.09
CA ASP A 203 8.17 41.60 9.45
C ASP A 203 6.85 42.40 9.49
N GLY A 204 5.90 41.92 10.30
CA GLY A 204 4.58 42.53 10.49
C GLY A 204 3.44 41.85 9.75
N HIS A 205 3.70 40.90 8.84
CA HIS A 205 2.65 40.07 8.24
C HIS A 205 2.29 38.90 9.17
N THR A 206 0.99 38.61 9.31
CA THR A 206 0.52 37.50 10.15
C THR A 206 0.60 36.17 9.42
N ALA A 207 1.03 35.12 10.13
CA ALA A 207 0.99 33.76 9.63
C ALA A 207 -0.45 33.26 9.51
N ASN A 208 -0.79 32.65 8.38
CA ASN A 208 -2.15 32.33 7.98
C ASN A 208 -2.29 30.87 7.54
N CYS A 209 -3.44 30.25 7.71
CA CYS A 209 -3.72 28.90 7.20
C CYS A 209 -4.51 29.03 5.89
N LEU A 210 -3.84 28.85 4.75
CA LEU A 210 -4.45 28.95 3.42
C LEU A 210 -4.53 27.59 2.72
N ASP A 211 -3.66 26.67 3.15
CA ASP A 211 -3.61 25.30 2.66
C ASP A 211 -4.61 24.45 3.44
N LEU A 212 -5.67 24.03 2.76
CA LEU A 212 -6.76 23.27 3.36
C LEU A 212 -6.63 21.78 3.05
N LEU A 213 -7.14 20.95 3.96
CA LEU A 213 -7.27 19.51 3.79
C LEU A 213 -8.63 19.12 4.37
N LEU A 214 -9.59 19.01 3.46
CA LEU A 214 -10.99 18.70 3.69
C LEU A 214 -11.21 17.20 3.42
N THR A 215 -11.83 16.48 4.35
CA THR A 215 -12.12 15.06 4.17
C THR A 215 -13.47 14.65 4.72
N THR A 216 -14.08 13.64 4.08
CA THR A 216 -15.31 12.97 4.56
C THR A 216 -15.07 12.11 5.81
N ASP A 217 -13.84 11.68 6.07
CA ASP A 217 -13.49 10.84 7.23
C ASP A 217 -12.31 11.44 8.01
N PRO A 218 -12.59 12.34 8.97
CA PRO A 218 -11.56 13.04 9.73
C PRO A 218 -10.82 12.14 10.74
N ASP A 219 -11.48 11.12 11.28
CA ASP A 219 -10.95 10.31 12.38
C ASP A 219 -9.80 9.39 11.95
N ARG A 220 -9.72 9.09 10.64
CA ARG A 220 -8.69 8.23 10.05
C ARG A 220 -7.41 8.96 9.66
N CYS A 221 -7.44 10.28 9.61
CA CYS A 221 -6.38 11.12 9.07
C CYS A 221 -5.70 11.92 10.18
N ILE A 222 -4.41 11.69 10.38
CA ILE A 222 -3.59 12.49 11.29
C ILE A 222 -2.80 13.50 10.46
N VAL A 223 -2.98 14.79 10.74
CA VAL A 223 -2.31 15.88 10.03
C VAL A 223 -1.24 16.52 10.91
N THR A 224 -0.08 16.77 10.32
CA THR A 224 1.05 17.48 10.92
C THR A 224 1.59 18.51 9.94
N VAL A 225 1.89 19.72 10.40
CA VAL A 225 2.52 20.76 9.59
C VAL A 225 4.02 20.78 9.87
N SER A 226 4.83 20.95 8.83
CA SER A 226 6.28 20.91 8.87
C SER A 226 6.89 22.07 8.07
N SER A 227 8.19 22.28 8.19
CA SER A 227 8.88 23.39 7.52
C SER A 227 8.62 23.40 5.99
N PRO A 228 8.61 24.58 5.36
CA PRO A 228 8.48 24.71 3.91
C PRO A 228 9.48 23.89 3.11
N LEU A 229 9.11 23.55 1.87
CA LEU A 229 10.03 22.96 0.90
C LEU A 229 10.77 24.08 0.15
N GLY A 230 12.10 24.06 0.25
CA GLY A 230 12.96 25.02 -0.45
C GLY A 230 12.78 26.44 0.08
N THR A 231 12.55 27.39 -0.83
CA THR A 231 12.37 28.82 -0.52
C THR A 231 10.89 29.25 -0.47
N SER A 232 9.95 28.32 -0.38
CA SER A 232 8.53 28.65 -0.24
C SER A 232 8.24 29.26 1.14
N ASP A 233 7.32 30.21 1.21
CA ASP A 233 6.74 30.72 2.47
C ASP A 233 5.59 29.85 2.97
N HIS A 234 5.23 28.78 2.23
CA HIS A 234 4.23 27.81 2.64
C HIS A 234 4.85 26.54 3.24
N CYS A 235 4.42 26.21 4.44
CA CYS A 235 4.73 25.00 5.18
C CYS A 235 4.19 23.74 4.49
N LEU A 236 4.92 22.65 4.65
CA LEU A 236 4.52 21.34 4.15
C LEU A 236 3.51 20.69 5.08
N VAL A 237 2.29 20.44 4.60
CA VAL A 237 1.24 19.71 5.30
C VAL A 237 1.40 18.21 5.04
N LYS A 238 1.63 17.43 6.09
CA LYS A 238 1.75 15.97 6.03
C LYS A 238 0.52 15.33 6.65
N SER A 239 -0.21 14.54 5.87
CA SER A 239 -1.32 13.71 6.30
C SER A 239 -0.92 12.24 6.31
N VAL A 240 -1.28 11.54 7.38
CA VAL A 240 -1.12 10.09 7.51
C VAL A 240 -2.50 9.48 7.72
N THR A 241 -3.00 8.77 6.71
CA THR A 241 -4.22 7.99 6.82
C THR A 241 -3.89 6.61 7.35
N SER A 242 -4.56 6.23 8.44
CA SER A 242 -4.43 4.90 9.02
C SER A 242 -5.49 3.98 8.43
N PHE A 243 -5.05 3.04 7.59
CA PHE A 243 -5.90 1.92 7.19
C PHE A 243 -5.87 0.88 8.29
N SER A 244 -6.95 0.81 9.06
CA SER A 244 -7.29 -0.45 9.70
C SER A 244 -7.68 -1.38 8.56
N PRO A 245 -7.07 -2.57 8.41
CA PRO A 245 -7.74 -3.58 7.61
C PRO A 245 -9.16 -3.69 8.18
N PRO A 246 -10.23 -3.76 7.35
CA PRO A 246 -11.52 -4.22 7.81
C PRO A 246 -11.23 -5.49 8.57
N ASP A 247 -11.85 -5.65 9.74
CA ASP A 247 -11.69 -6.84 10.57
C ASP A 247 -11.76 -8.04 9.63
N CYS A 248 -10.58 -8.56 9.28
CA CYS A 248 -10.51 -9.64 8.34
C CYS A 248 -10.92 -10.79 9.22
N ASP A 249 -12.22 -11.14 9.11
CA ASP A 249 -12.79 -12.35 9.64
C ASP A 249 -11.69 -13.39 9.63
N SER A 250 -11.31 -13.78 10.86
CA SER A 250 -10.19 -14.64 11.22
C SER A 250 -9.49 -15.20 9.98
N ARG A 251 -8.35 -14.62 9.57
CA ARG A 251 -7.49 -15.20 8.52
C ARG A 251 -7.50 -16.71 8.72
N GLY A 252 -8.17 -17.41 7.80
CA GLY A 252 -8.69 -18.75 8.05
C GLY A 252 -7.61 -19.68 8.59
N GLU A 253 -8.02 -20.72 9.32
CA GLU A 253 -7.06 -21.72 9.76
C GLU A 253 -6.49 -22.45 8.53
N ARG A 254 -5.17 -22.55 8.43
CA ARG A 254 -4.53 -23.41 7.44
C ARG A 254 -4.48 -24.81 8.02
N ARG A 255 -5.20 -25.73 7.38
CA ARG A 255 -5.08 -27.15 7.65
C ARG A 255 -3.69 -27.65 7.27
N MET A 256 -2.98 -28.22 8.24
CA MET A 256 -1.67 -28.82 8.06
C MET A 256 -1.75 -30.34 8.23
N TRP A 257 -1.62 -31.05 7.11
CA TRP A 257 -1.61 -32.51 7.05
C TRP A 257 -0.28 -33.10 7.54
N ARG A 258 -0.34 -34.11 8.40
CA ARG A 258 0.83 -34.85 8.92
C ARG A 258 1.01 -36.16 8.15
N TYR A 259 1.48 -36.06 6.91
CA TYR A 259 1.65 -37.21 6.01
C TYR A 259 2.54 -38.35 6.56
N LYS A 260 3.46 -38.04 7.49
CA LYS A 260 4.31 -39.06 8.15
C LYS A 260 3.56 -39.94 9.15
N SER A 261 2.38 -39.50 9.60
CA SER A 261 1.54 -40.19 10.57
C SER A 261 0.23 -40.66 9.93
N ALA A 262 0.14 -40.65 8.61
CA ALA A 262 -1.03 -41.11 7.87
C ALA A 262 -1.14 -42.63 7.90
N ASP A 263 -2.36 -43.13 8.03
CA ASP A 263 -2.68 -44.54 7.84
C ASP A 263 -2.88 -44.82 6.35
N TRP A 264 -1.77 -45.13 5.68
CA TRP A 264 -1.78 -45.39 4.24
C TRP A 264 -2.40 -46.73 3.87
N ASP A 265 -2.42 -47.70 4.78
CA ASP A 265 -2.97 -49.03 4.53
C ASP A 265 -4.49 -48.97 4.46
N GLU A 266 -5.15 -48.38 5.45
CA GLU A 266 -6.61 -48.22 5.44
C GLU A 266 -7.08 -47.29 4.32
N MET A 267 -6.32 -46.22 4.02
CA MET A 267 -6.63 -45.34 2.90
C MET A 267 -6.59 -46.07 1.55
N ARG A 268 -5.66 -47.02 1.37
CA ARG A 268 -5.60 -47.87 0.16
C ARG A 268 -6.78 -48.84 0.09
N HIS A 269 -7.14 -49.48 1.20
CA HIS A 269 -8.30 -50.38 1.25
C HIS A 269 -9.61 -49.64 0.97
N PHE A 270 -9.76 -48.41 1.48
CA PHE A 270 -10.87 -47.53 1.17
C PHE A 270 -10.95 -47.24 -0.33
N PHE A 271 -9.85 -46.81 -0.97
CA PHE A 271 -9.87 -46.54 -2.40
C PHE A 271 -10.10 -47.79 -3.25
N ALA A 272 -9.63 -48.96 -2.82
CA ALA A 272 -9.85 -50.21 -3.55
C ALA A 272 -11.31 -50.69 -3.49
N SER A 273 -12.02 -50.38 -2.39
CA SER A 273 -13.42 -50.76 -2.18
C SER A 273 -14.43 -49.69 -2.61
N TYR A 274 -13.96 -48.48 -2.93
CA TYR A 274 -14.84 -47.36 -3.29
C TYR A 274 -15.47 -47.55 -4.68
N PRO A 275 -16.79 -47.32 -4.85
CA PRO A 275 -17.49 -47.50 -6.11
C PRO A 275 -17.28 -46.32 -7.08
N TRP A 276 -16.05 -46.17 -7.60
CA TRP A 276 -15.64 -45.04 -8.45
C TRP A 276 -16.54 -44.82 -9.68
N GLN A 277 -16.90 -45.89 -10.38
CA GLN A 277 -17.68 -45.80 -11.62
C GLN A 277 -19.07 -45.19 -11.38
N GLN A 278 -19.70 -45.53 -10.25
CA GLN A 278 -21.08 -45.18 -9.95
C GLN A 278 -21.20 -43.77 -9.35
N VAL A 279 -20.13 -43.26 -8.73
CA VAL A 279 -20.14 -41.98 -8.00
C VAL A 279 -19.33 -40.90 -8.71
N CYS A 280 -18.17 -41.24 -9.26
CA CYS A 280 -17.24 -40.26 -9.84
C CYS A 280 -17.33 -40.16 -11.36
N PHE A 281 -17.91 -41.16 -12.04
CA PHE A 281 -18.00 -41.23 -13.50
C PHE A 281 -19.45 -41.30 -14.01
N SER A 282 -20.39 -40.80 -13.21
CA SER A 282 -21.83 -40.81 -13.52
C SER A 282 -22.25 -39.71 -14.50
N SER A 283 -21.35 -38.79 -14.83
CA SER A 283 -21.57 -37.63 -15.71
C SER A 283 -20.68 -37.72 -16.96
N GLU A 284 -21.19 -37.25 -18.11
CA GLU A 284 -20.39 -37.14 -19.34
C GLU A 284 -19.46 -35.92 -19.34
N ASN A 285 -19.64 -34.97 -18.42
CA ASN A 285 -18.77 -33.80 -18.27
C ASN A 285 -17.48 -34.14 -17.50
N PRO A 286 -16.28 -34.05 -18.12
CA PRO A 286 -15.01 -34.37 -17.47
C PRO A 286 -14.69 -33.50 -16.25
N SER A 287 -15.13 -32.24 -16.22
CA SER A 287 -14.90 -31.34 -15.08
C SER A 287 -15.67 -31.80 -13.84
N SER A 288 -16.93 -32.20 -14.02
CA SER A 288 -17.76 -32.71 -12.92
C SER A 288 -17.20 -34.03 -12.37
N CYS A 289 -16.67 -34.89 -13.24
CA CYS A 289 -15.99 -36.12 -12.80
C CYS A 289 -14.71 -35.83 -12.01
N ALA A 290 -13.92 -34.83 -12.44
CA ALA A 290 -12.70 -34.44 -11.72
C ALA A 290 -13.00 -33.86 -10.33
N GLU A 291 -14.10 -33.10 -10.18
CA GLU A 291 -14.57 -32.59 -8.88
C GLU A 291 -15.00 -33.74 -7.96
N ALA A 292 -15.81 -34.67 -8.46
CA ALA A 292 -16.25 -35.84 -7.69
C ALA A 292 -15.06 -36.69 -7.20
N ILE A 293 -14.06 -36.94 -8.05
CA ILE A 293 -12.84 -37.65 -7.65
C ILE A 293 -12.09 -36.87 -6.56
N SER A 294 -11.95 -35.55 -6.74
CA SER A 294 -11.23 -34.69 -5.80
C SER A 294 -11.89 -34.68 -4.42
N ASP A 295 -13.22 -34.69 -4.36
CA ASP A 295 -13.96 -34.75 -3.09
C ASP A 295 -13.78 -36.07 -2.36
N VAL A 296 -13.81 -37.20 -3.09
CA VAL A 296 -13.55 -38.52 -2.48
C VAL A 296 -12.13 -38.61 -1.94
N VAL A 297 -11.15 -38.09 -2.67
CA VAL A 297 -9.76 -38.05 -2.21
C VAL A 297 -9.63 -37.14 -0.98
N ARG A 298 -10.26 -35.96 -0.98
CA ARG A 298 -10.23 -35.05 0.18
C ARG A 298 -10.88 -35.68 1.40
N GLN A 299 -11.99 -36.38 1.23
CA GLN A 299 -12.67 -37.09 2.31
C GLN A 299 -11.79 -38.19 2.89
N ALA A 300 -11.15 -39.00 2.04
CA ALA A 300 -10.19 -40.00 2.50
C ALA A 300 -9.01 -39.37 3.25
N MET A 301 -8.49 -38.23 2.77
CA MET A 301 -7.44 -37.50 3.49
C MET A 301 -7.91 -37.05 4.88
N GLU A 302 -9.15 -36.57 5.02
CA GLU A 302 -9.72 -36.16 6.31
C GLU A 302 -9.81 -37.31 7.33
N TYR A 303 -10.12 -38.53 6.88
CA TYR A 303 -10.23 -39.70 7.75
C TYR A 303 -8.89 -40.36 8.09
N TYR A 304 -7.99 -40.49 7.11
CA TYR A 304 -6.78 -41.31 7.25
C TYR A 304 -5.49 -40.52 7.47
N ILE A 305 -5.51 -39.19 7.29
CA ILE A 305 -4.35 -38.33 7.51
C ILE A 305 -4.62 -37.39 8.69
N PRO A 306 -3.92 -37.58 9.83
CA PRO A 306 -4.00 -36.65 10.94
C PRO A 306 -3.63 -35.24 10.49
N HIS A 307 -4.43 -34.26 10.90
CA HIS A 307 -4.20 -32.85 10.57
C HIS A 307 -4.32 -31.97 11.80
N SER A 308 -3.75 -30.77 11.70
CA SER A 308 -3.91 -29.72 12.69
C SER A 308 -4.22 -28.41 11.98
N ASP A 309 -5.24 -27.71 12.45
CA ASP A 309 -5.61 -26.40 11.94
C ASP A 309 -4.74 -25.35 12.63
N VAL A 310 -3.93 -24.64 11.84
CA VAL A 310 -2.97 -23.64 12.32
C VAL A 310 -3.48 -22.26 11.91
N PRO A 311 -3.67 -21.31 12.84
CA PRO A 311 -4.13 -19.97 12.47
C PRO A 311 -3.15 -19.34 11.48
N VAL A 312 -3.68 -18.76 10.40
CA VAL A 312 -2.87 -17.99 9.43
C VAL A 312 -2.54 -16.63 10.04
N GLY A 313 -1.74 -16.66 11.10
CA GLY A 313 -1.14 -15.49 11.71
C GLY A 313 0.06 -15.04 10.88
N SER A 314 0.20 -13.72 10.69
CA SER A 314 1.46 -13.13 10.28
C SER A 314 2.55 -13.70 11.18
N SER A 315 3.48 -14.45 10.57
CA SER A 315 4.71 -14.90 11.21
C SER A 315 5.19 -13.82 12.17
N ALA A 316 5.09 -14.10 13.48
CA ALA A 316 5.73 -13.27 14.48
C ALA A 316 7.18 -13.10 14.03
N ARG A 317 7.64 -11.85 13.98
CA ARG A 317 8.93 -11.44 13.40
C ARG A 317 9.98 -12.56 13.58
N PRO A 318 10.42 -13.25 12.51
CA PRO A 318 11.20 -14.50 12.62
C PRO A 318 12.51 -14.40 13.42
N TRP A 319 12.94 -13.18 13.72
CA TRP A 319 14.16 -12.84 14.45
C TRP A 319 13.92 -12.46 15.93
N PHE A 320 12.66 -12.32 16.38
CA PHE A 320 12.34 -12.03 17.77
C PHE A 320 12.34 -13.34 18.58
N ASN A 321 13.45 -13.58 19.28
CA ASN A 321 13.70 -14.80 20.05
C ASN A 321 13.42 -14.60 21.55
N ALA A 322 13.52 -15.68 22.34
CA ALA A 322 13.27 -15.67 23.78
C ALA A 322 14.15 -14.64 24.52
N ASP A 323 15.40 -14.43 24.07
CA ASP A 323 16.31 -13.42 24.64
C ASP A 323 15.80 -11.98 24.44
N CYS A 324 15.21 -11.69 23.27
CA CYS A 324 14.56 -10.40 23.02
C CYS A 324 13.36 -10.17 23.93
N ALA A 325 12.54 -11.21 24.11
CA ALA A 325 11.35 -11.17 24.97
C ALA A 325 11.74 -10.95 26.45
N GLU A 326 12.77 -11.65 26.92
CA GLU A 326 13.28 -11.52 28.29
C GLU A 326 13.93 -10.15 28.53
N ALA A 327 14.69 -9.63 27.56
CA ALA A 327 15.25 -8.29 27.64
C ALA A 327 14.16 -7.19 27.61
N GLU A 328 13.06 -7.40 26.89
CA GLU A 328 11.88 -6.51 26.91
C GLU A 328 11.19 -6.50 28.28
N LYS A 329 10.98 -7.68 28.87
CA LYS A 329 10.42 -7.82 30.24
C LYS A 329 11.29 -7.12 31.29
N ARG A 330 12.61 -7.27 31.20
CA ARG A 330 13.58 -6.59 32.11
C ARG A 330 13.57 -5.07 31.93
N LYS A 331 13.48 -4.58 30.69
CA LYS A 331 13.30 -3.15 30.42
C LYS A 331 11.99 -2.64 31.01
N HIS A 332 10.89 -3.37 30.81
CA HIS A 332 9.57 -2.96 31.28
C HIS A 332 9.47 -2.93 32.82
N SER A 333 9.97 -3.96 33.51
CA SER A 333 10.03 -4.00 34.98
C SER A 333 10.92 -2.89 35.56
N ALA A 334 12.08 -2.61 34.96
CA ALA A 334 12.94 -1.50 35.36
C ALA A 334 12.29 -0.12 35.11
N PHE A 335 11.49 0.01 34.05
CA PHE A 335 10.70 1.22 33.77
C PHE A 335 9.63 1.44 34.84
N LEU A 336 8.84 0.41 35.17
CA LEU A 336 7.82 0.50 36.22
C LEU A 336 8.44 0.87 37.58
N SER A 337 9.59 0.26 37.91
CA SER A 337 10.33 0.57 39.14
C SER A 337 10.84 2.02 39.18
N TRP A 338 11.23 2.58 38.04
CA TRP A 338 11.65 3.99 37.94
C TRP A 338 10.46 4.95 38.03
N VAL A 339 9.32 4.62 37.41
CA VAL A 339 8.09 5.41 37.48
C VAL A 339 7.56 5.46 38.93
N ASP A 340 7.49 4.32 39.62
CA ASP A 340 7.06 4.28 41.03
C ASP A 340 8.01 5.09 41.95
N ALA A 341 9.32 4.98 41.75
CA ALA A 341 10.31 5.79 42.50
C ALA A 341 10.19 7.30 42.22
N ARG A 342 9.83 7.68 40.98
CA ARG A 342 9.59 9.08 40.59
C ARG A 342 8.34 9.63 41.27
N ASP A 343 7.27 8.85 41.26
CA ASP A 343 5.98 9.27 41.80
C ASP A 343 6.03 9.39 43.33
N ARG A 344 6.82 8.54 44.00
CA ARG A 344 7.07 8.61 45.46
C ARG A 344 8.18 9.57 45.89
N LYS A 345 8.82 10.30 44.96
CA LYS A 345 10.00 11.17 45.19
C LYS A 345 11.10 10.45 45.99
N ALA A 346 11.35 9.19 45.67
CA ALA A 346 12.31 8.37 46.40
C ALA A 346 13.76 8.89 46.23
N PRO A 347 14.61 8.82 47.26
CA PRO A 347 15.99 9.33 47.22
C PRO A 347 16.89 8.55 46.24
N ASP A 348 16.49 7.34 45.84
CA ASP A 348 17.22 6.46 44.92
C ASP A 348 16.83 6.62 43.43
N LEU A 349 16.04 7.66 43.09
CA LEU A 349 15.54 7.92 41.74
C LEU A 349 16.63 7.86 40.65
N SER A 350 17.80 8.44 40.94
CA SER A 350 18.94 8.45 40.02
C SER A 350 19.50 7.04 39.76
N SER A 351 19.48 6.17 40.77
CA SER A 351 19.90 4.77 40.64
C SER A 351 18.91 3.97 39.80
N LYS A 352 17.60 4.11 40.05
CA LYS A 352 16.54 3.44 39.29
C LYS A 352 16.50 3.91 37.83
N LYS A 353 16.72 5.20 37.57
CA LYS A 353 16.86 5.73 36.20
C LYS A 353 18.08 5.13 35.47
N ARG A 354 19.21 4.97 36.16
CA ARG A 354 20.40 4.30 35.62
C ARG A 354 20.12 2.82 35.30
N ALA A 355 19.42 2.10 36.18
CA ALA A 355 19.02 0.72 35.95
C ALA A 355 18.10 0.55 34.73
N PHE A 356 17.10 1.42 34.57
CA PHE A 356 16.25 1.45 33.37
C PHE A 356 17.06 1.73 32.10
N ASN A 357 17.94 2.74 32.12
CA ASN A 357 18.79 3.06 30.97
C ASN A 357 19.71 1.89 30.59
N HIS A 358 20.25 1.18 31.59
CA HIS A 358 21.05 -0.03 31.37
C HIS A 358 20.21 -1.16 30.74
N ALA A 359 19.01 -1.43 31.27
CA ALA A 359 18.09 -2.41 30.71
C ALA A 359 17.64 -2.07 29.28
N ALA A 360 17.41 -0.78 28.99
CA ALA A 360 17.07 -0.30 27.65
C ALA A 360 18.23 -0.46 26.65
N LYS A 361 19.48 -0.21 27.08
CA LYS A 361 20.68 -0.48 26.27
C LYS A 361 20.85 -1.99 26.01
N SER A 362 20.66 -2.82 27.03
CA SER A 362 20.71 -4.28 26.91
C SER A 362 19.66 -4.82 25.94
N TYR A 363 18.42 -4.32 26.01
CA TYR A 363 17.36 -4.65 25.05
C TYR A 363 17.74 -4.27 23.61
N LYS A 364 18.28 -3.06 23.38
CA LYS A 364 18.78 -2.65 22.06
C LYS A 364 19.88 -3.59 21.56
N LYS A 365 20.80 -4.03 22.44
CA LYS A 365 21.86 -4.98 22.12
C LYS A 365 21.30 -6.36 21.75
N ALA A 366 20.33 -6.87 22.51
CA ALA A 366 19.67 -8.15 22.22
C ALA A 366 18.96 -8.14 20.86
N LEU A 367 18.22 -7.07 20.54
CA LEU A 367 17.58 -6.91 19.23
C LEU A 367 18.60 -6.88 18.07
N ARG A 368 19.72 -6.15 18.25
CA ARG A 368 20.78 -6.08 17.23
C ARG A 368 21.42 -7.44 17.01
N LYS A 369 21.75 -8.16 18.09
CA LYS A 369 22.31 -9.51 18.05
C LYS A 369 21.35 -10.47 17.35
N ALA A 370 20.09 -10.54 17.75
CA ALA A 370 19.12 -11.45 17.16
C ALA A 370 18.89 -11.19 15.66
N ARG A 371 18.94 -9.92 15.23
CA ARG A 371 18.92 -9.56 13.80
C ARG A 371 20.18 -10.03 13.07
N PHE A 372 21.35 -9.78 13.64
CA PHE A 372 22.63 -10.19 13.06
C PHE A 372 22.70 -11.73 12.93
N ASP A 373 22.43 -12.46 13.99
CA ASP A 373 22.44 -13.92 14.02
C ASP A 373 21.49 -14.51 12.97
N ARG A 374 20.31 -13.89 12.77
CA ARG A 374 19.36 -14.28 11.73
C ARG A 374 19.94 -14.06 10.33
N ILE A 375 20.55 -12.92 10.07
CA ILE A 375 21.19 -12.61 8.77
C ILE A 375 22.32 -13.61 8.50
N SER A 376 23.18 -13.86 9.49
CA SER A 376 24.28 -14.82 9.39
C SER A 376 23.77 -16.23 9.11
N HIS A 377 22.74 -16.69 9.83
CA HIS A 377 22.15 -18.01 9.63
C HIS A 377 21.44 -18.15 8.28
N ILE A 378 20.79 -17.08 7.78
CA ILE A 378 20.25 -17.05 6.41
C ILE A 378 21.39 -17.15 5.40
N GLY A 379 22.47 -16.39 5.57
CA GLY A 379 23.65 -16.43 4.70
C GLY A 379 24.27 -17.83 4.64
N GLN A 380 24.47 -18.47 5.79
CA GLN A 380 24.95 -19.85 5.89
C GLN A 380 24.02 -20.85 5.19
N LYS A 381 22.70 -20.68 5.35
CA LYS A 381 21.73 -21.53 4.65
C LYS A 381 21.74 -21.32 3.14
N LEU A 382 21.93 -20.09 2.67
CA LEU A 382 22.05 -19.80 1.25
C LEU A 382 23.34 -20.40 0.67
N SER A 383 24.46 -20.29 1.37
CA SER A 383 25.74 -20.87 0.93
C SER A 383 25.77 -22.39 0.95
N ALA A 384 25.00 -23.03 1.84
CA ALA A 384 24.95 -24.49 1.97
C ALA A 384 24.01 -25.17 0.96
N GLN A 385 23.17 -24.43 0.24
CA GLN A 385 22.22 -25.00 -0.71
C GLN A 385 22.81 -24.96 -2.13
N PRO A 386 22.67 -26.04 -2.94
CA PRO A 386 23.11 -26.03 -4.33
C PRO A 386 22.41 -24.93 -5.12
N SER A 387 23.21 -24.16 -5.87
CA SER A 387 22.74 -23.15 -6.82
C SER A 387 21.74 -23.78 -7.78
N GLY A 388 20.50 -23.27 -7.80
CA GLY A 388 19.42 -23.79 -8.65
C GLY A 388 18.39 -24.69 -7.95
N SER A 389 18.61 -25.10 -6.69
CA SER A 389 17.62 -25.89 -5.96
C SER A 389 16.35 -25.07 -5.62
N ARG A 390 15.19 -25.73 -5.57
CA ARG A 390 13.93 -25.10 -5.13
C ARG A 390 14.05 -24.52 -3.71
N ALA A 391 14.81 -25.18 -2.84
CA ALA A 391 15.07 -24.72 -1.48
C ALA A 391 15.90 -23.42 -1.46
N PHE A 392 16.95 -23.34 -2.29
CA PHE A 392 17.72 -22.11 -2.49
C PHE A 392 16.82 -20.98 -2.98
N TRP A 393 16.08 -21.18 -4.07
CA TRP A 393 15.21 -20.13 -4.63
C TRP A 393 14.06 -19.74 -3.72
N SER A 394 13.50 -20.67 -2.96
CA SER A 394 12.47 -20.37 -1.95
C SER A 394 13.03 -19.48 -0.83
N LEU A 395 14.22 -19.81 -0.33
CA LEU A 395 14.89 -19.03 0.72
C LEU A 395 15.37 -17.67 0.19
N ALA A 396 16.00 -17.63 -0.98
CA ALA A 396 16.42 -16.40 -1.65
C ALA A 396 15.23 -15.48 -1.90
N LYS A 397 14.13 -15.99 -2.48
CA LYS A 397 12.88 -15.23 -2.66
C LYS A 397 12.25 -14.79 -1.35
N SER A 398 12.35 -15.57 -0.27
CA SER A 398 11.85 -15.14 1.05
C SER A 398 12.68 -14.01 1.66
N VAL A 399 13.97 -13.93 1.34
CA VAL A 399 14.89 -12.87 1.78
C VAL A 399 14.72 -11.64 0.89
N GLU A 400 14.66 -11.87 -0.42
CA GLU A 400 14.33 -10.90 -1.45
C GLU A 400 12.90 -10.39 -1.34
N ALA A 401 11.93 -11.08 -0.75
CA ALA A 401 10.56 -10.56 -0.57
C ALA A 401 10.51 -9.27 0.28
N ASN A 402 11.61 -8.92 0.97
CA ASN A 402 11.78 -7.60 1.58
C ASN A 402 12.22 -6.50 0.58
N PHE A 403 12.71 -6.86 -0.61
CA PHE A 403 13.29 -6.01 -1.66
C PHE A 403 12.58 -6.13 -3.03
N CYS A 404 11.91 -7.24 -3.32
CA CYS A 404 11.15 -7.52 -4.52
C CYS A 404 9.67 -7.28 -4.22
N ARG A 405 9.26 -6.01 -4.26
CA ARG A 405 7.88 -5.68 -4.64
C ARG A 405 7.86 -5.16 -6.07
N PRO A 406 7.87 -6.03 -7.10
CA PRO A 406 7.25 -5.67 -8.35
C PRO A 406 5.78 -6.09 -8.23
N THR A 407 4.98 -5.31 -7.51
CA THR A 407 3.57 -5.28 -7.89
C THR A 407 3.53 -4.39 -9.11
N LEU A 408 3.44 -5.00 -10.31
CA LEU A 408 2.80 -4.32 -11.43
C LEU A 408 1.59 -3.57 -10.84
N PRO A 409 1.46 -2.26 -11.05
CA PRO A 409 0.31 -1.53 -10.51
C PRO A 409 -0.98 -2.23 -10.98
N PRO A 410 -2.09 -2.13 -10.23
CA PRO A 410 -3.37 -2.60 -10.70
C PRO A 410 -3.66 -2.11 -12.12
N LEU A 411 -4.12 -3.01 -12.97
CA LEU A 411 -4.38 -2.70 -14.38
C LEU A 411 -5.79 -2.18 -14.51
N VAL A 412 -5.98 -1.15 -15.35
CA VAL A 412 -7.31 -0.63 -15.67
C VAL A 412 -8.00 -1.61 -16.63
N ARG A 413 -9.18 -2.08 -16.24
CA ARG A 413 -10.08 -2.86 -17.09
C ARG A 413 -10.78 -1.94 -18.10
N PRO A 414 -11.29 -2.49 -19.21
CA PRO A 414 -12.06 -1.72 -20.20
C PRO A 414 -13.30 -1.01 -19.62
N ASP A 415 -13.85 -1.51 -18.51
CA ASP A 415 -14.98 -0.92 -17.79
C ASP A 415 -14.58 0.21 -16.80
N GLY A 416 -13.29 0.55 -16.73
CA GLY A 416 -12.74 1.55 -15.82
C GLY A 416 -12.46 1.06 -14.40
N THR A 417 -12.69 -0.22 -14.10
CA THR A 417 -12.36 -0.81 -12.79
C THR A 417 -10.90 -1.30 -12.73
N LEU A 418 -10.37 -1.56 -11.54
CA LEU A 418 -8.96 -1.90 -11.34
C LEU A 418 -8.76 -3.39 -10.99
N ALA A 419 -7.78 -4.03 -11.63
CA ALA A 419 -7.39 -5.41 -11.41
C ALA A 419 -6.24 -5.50 -10.42
N HIS A 420 -6.49 -5.91 -9.18
CA HIS A 420 -5.53 -5.83 -8.07
C HIS A 420 -4.72 -7.11 -7.90
N THR A 421 -5.37 -8.27 -8.04
CA THR A 421 -4.77 -9.57 -7.80
C THR A 421 -3.93 -10.05 -8.99
N ALA A 422 -2.94 -10.91 -8.73
CA ALA A 422 -2.14 -11.52 -9.80
C ALA A 422 -3.01 -12.30 -10.81
N ARG A 423 -4.09 -12.93 -10.34
CA ARG A 423 -5.04 -13.67 -11.18
C ARG A 423 -5.80 -12.73 -12.12
N GLU A 424 -6.35 -11.64 -11.62
CA GLU A 424 -7.08 -10.67 -12.44
C GLU A 424 -6.17 -10.05 -13.50
N LYS A 425 -4.95 -9.66 -13.12
CA LYS A 425 -3.97 -9.10 -14.06
C LYS A 425 -3.59 -10.08 -15.16
N ALA A 426 -3.31 -11.33 -14.79
CA ALA A 426 -3.00 -12.38 -15.76
C ALA A 426 -4.18 -12.65 -16.71
N GLY A 427 -5.42 -12.65 -16.19
CA GLY A 427 -6.62 -12.79 -17.00
C GLY A 427 -6.77 -11.64 -18.00
N LEU A 428 -6.53 -10.40 -17.57
CA LEU A 428 -6.62 -9.21 -18.41
C LEU A 428 -5.61 -9.23 -19.55
N PHE A 429 -4.35 -9.62 -19.27
CA PHE A 429 -3.35 -9.84 -20.32
C PHE A 429 -3.73 -10.98 -21.27
N ALA A 430 -4.25 -12.09 -20.75
CA ALA A 430 -4.68 -13.21 -21.58
C ALA A 430 -5.80 -12.78 -22.54
N SER A 431 -6.80 -12.03 -22.06
CA SER A 431 -7.88 -11.49 -22.90
C SER A 431 -7.35 -10.51 -23.95
N LEU A 432 -6.44 -9.61 -23.57
CA LEU A 432 -5.82 -8.65 -24.50
C LEU A 432 -5.04 -9.36 -25.60
N PHE A 433 -4.18 -10.33 -25.23
CA PHE A 433 -3.40 -11.09 -26.20
C PHE A 433 -4.30 -11.95 -27.09
N ALA A 434 -5.34 -12.57 -26.54
CA ALA A 434 -6.30 -13.34 -27.33
C ALA A 434 -7.05 -12.46 -28.34
N HIS A 435 -7.43 -11.23 -27.96
CA HIS A 435 -8.05 -10.26 -28.85
C HIS A 435 -7.11 -9.86 -30.01
N ASN A 436 -5.85 -9.59 -29.69
CA ASN A 436 -4.82 -9.24 -30.69
C ASN A 436 -4.34 -10.45 -31.53
N SER A 437 -4.72 -11.68 -31.14
CA SER A 437 -4.37 -12.92 -31.85
C SER A 437 -5.52 -13.46 -32.71
N ARG A 438 -6.54 -12.65 -33.00
CA ARG A 438 -7.60 -13.01 -33.94
C ARG A 438 -7.08 -12.83 -35.37
N LEU A 439 -6.71 -13.94 -36.01
CA LEU A 439 -6.49 -13.96 -37.46
C LEU A 439 -7.84 -13.88 -38.16
N ASP A 440 -7.95 -13.05 -39.18
CA ASP A 440 -9.13 -13.03 -40.07
C ASP A 440 -9.16 -14.33 -40.89
N THR A 441 -10.00 -15.27 -40.47
CA THR A 441 -10.20 -16.55 -41.14
C THR A 441 -11.12 -16.46 -42.36
N GLY A 442 -11.56 -15.26 -42.74
CA GLY A 442 -12.58 -15.05 -43.78
C GLY A 442 -12.07 -15.17 -45.22
N SER A 443 -10.78 -14.97 -45.49
CA SER A 443 -10.26 -14.99 -46.87
C SER A 443 -8.77 -15.29 -47.07
N ALA A 444 -7.99 -15.49 -46.00
CA ALA A 444 -6.55 -15.73 -46.14
C ALA A 444 -6.23 -17.24 -46.19
N THR A 445 -5.71 -17.71 -47.34
CA THR A 445 -5.03 -19.00 -47.42
C THR A 445 -3.76 -18.95 -46.57
N PRO A 446 -3.54 -19.90 -45.63
CA PRO A 446 -2.28 -19.96 -44.89
C PRO A 446 -1.11 -20.09 -45.88
N PRO A 447 0.04 -19.44 -45.61
CA PRO A 447 1.19 -19.56 -46.49
C PRO A 447 1.56 -21.04 -46.65
N ILE A 448 1.80 -21.48 -47.88
CA ILE A 448 2.30 -22.83 -48.17
C ILE A 448 3.67 -22.92 -47.50
N LEU A 449 3.71 -23.55 -46.32
CA LEU A 449 4.95 -23.86 -45.64
C LEU A 449 5.72 -24.85 -46.54
N PRO A 450 6.96 -24.56 -46.95
CA PRO A 450 7.75 -25.53 -47.69
C PRO A 450 7.84 -26.80 -46.85
N HIS A 451 7.69 -27.97 -47.49
CA HIS A 451 7.88 -29.27 -46.85
C HIS A 451 9.30 -29.35 -46.29
N CYS A 452 9.48 -28.93 -45.04
CA CYS A 452 10.61 -29.34 -44.23
C CYS A 452 10.37 -30.81 -43.94
N GLY A 453 11.07 -31.70 -44.65
CA GLY A 453 11.11 -33.11 -44.32
C GLY A 453 11.55 -33.25 -42.86
N THR A 454 10.59 -33.52 -41.97
CA THR A 454 10.88 -33.77 -40.57
C THR A 454 11.44 -35.18 -40.44
N SER A 455 12.73 -35.34 -40.70
CA SER A 455 13.52 -36.36 -40.02
C SER A 455 13.99 -35.74 -38.71
N MET A 456 13.33 -36.07 -37.60
CA MET A 456 13.97 -35.90 -36.30
C MET A 456 14.99 -37.02 -36.15
N PRO A 457 16.31 -36.76 -36.16
CA PRO A 457 17.26 -37.78 -35.77
C PRO A 457 16.96 -38.19 -34.33
N LYS A 458 16.88 -39.50 -34.06
CA LYS A 458 16.71 -40.07 -32.72
C LYS A 458 17.74 -39.42 -31.79
N ARG A 459 17.30 -38.52 -30.90
CA ARG A 459 18.13 -38.05 -29.80
C ARG A 459 18.22 -39.17 -28.78
N LEU A 460 19.30 -39.95 -28.85
CA LEU A 460 19.73 -40.81 -27.77
C LEU A 460 20.11 -39.91 -26.60
N PHE A 461 19.33 -39.96 -25.51
CA PHE A 461 19.73 -39.35 -24.26
C PHE A 461 20.89 -40.16 -23.66
N SER A 462 22.12 -39.67 -23.77
CA SER A 462 23.23 -40.24 -23.01
C SER A 462 23.04 -39.88 -21.53
N ARG A 463 22.53 -40.84 -20.77
CA ARG A 463 22.67 -40.83 -19.31
C ARG A 463 24.15 -41.02 -19.00
N HIS A 464 24.89 -39.92 -18.83
CA HIS A 464 26.09 -39.96 -18.00
C HIS A 464 25.67 -39.82 -16.54
N VAL A 465 25.29 -40.96 -15.96
CA VAL A 465 25.42 -41.16 -14.52
C VAL A 465 26.92 -41.15 -14.23
N ARG A 466 27.44 -40.07 -13.63
CA ARG A 466 28.76 -40.14 -13.01
C ARG A 466 28.65 -41.04 -11.78
N PRO A 467 29.45 -42.11 -11.66
CA PRO A 467 29.57 -42.83 -10.42
C PRO A 467 30.32 -41.96 -9.40
N SER A 468 29.81 -41.94 -8.19
CA SER A 468 30.52 -41.55 -6.97
C SER A 468 31.81 -42.35 -6.78
N CYS A 469 32.92 -41.70 -6.44
CA CYS A 469 34.07 -42.18 -5.64
C CYS A 469 35.00 -40.96 -5.38
N LEU A 470 35.13 -40.49 -4.13
CA LEU A 470 36.12 -40.86 -3.10
C LEU A 470 37.37 -39.96 -3.11
N LEU A 471 37.57 -39.29 -1.96
CA LEU A 471 38.83 -38.93 -1.30
C LEU A 471 39.97 -38.31 -2.14
N TYR A 472 40.28 -37.03 -1.88
CA TYR A 472 41.35 -36.61 -0.97
C TYR A 472 41.08 -35.19 -0.45
#